data_AF-A0A518DE88-F1
#
_entry.id   AF-A0A518DE88-F1
#
_cell.length_a   1.000
_cell.length_b   1.000
_cell.length_c   1.000
_cell.angle_alpha   90.00
_cell.angle_beta   90.00
_cell.angle_gamma   90.00
#
_symmetry.space_group_name_H-M   'P 1'
#
loop_
_entity.id
_entity.type
_entity.pdbx_description
1 polymer ?
#
loop_
_entity_poly.entity_id
_entity_poly.type
_entity_poly.pdbx_seq_one_letter_code
_entity_poly.pdbx_strand_id
1 'polypeptide(L)'
;MVQDASPDQAPVGSGTRNPTPGRALIDTLLLAINFVTALLILAASASAIAAGDDPYAFVSAVLTVPPVGAYAVAEWLCWYRQRSGLKRLLGVCNLLLAALMLFGLVSGLGEVYVSPEPIDRGLVAFLVLVFGATNVYLGACGWRRVRVSTPHSTNLGSASDADET
;
A
#
# COMPACT_ATOMS: atom_id res chain seq x y z
N MET A 1 41.67 -37.84 -9.67
CA MET A 1 40.61 -37.32 -10.56
C MET A 1 40.10 -36.04 -9.92
N VAL A 2 40.58 -34.90 -10.43
CA VAL A 2 40.24 -33.56 -9.93
C VAL A 2 39.15 -33.05 -10.85
N GLN A 3 38.00 -32.71 -10.27
CA GLN A 3 36.85 -32.20 -10.99
C GLN A 3 37.04 -30.70 -11.12
N ASP A 4 37.54 -30.26 -12.28
CA ASP A 4 37.74 -28.86 -12.61
C ASP A 4 36.40 -28.11 -12.58
N ALA A 5 36.20 -27.33 -11.53
CA ALA A 5 35.10 -26.39 -11.42
C ALA A 5 35.31 -25.29 -12.46
N SER A 6 34.51 -25.33 -13.54
CA SER A 6 34.51 -24.32 -14.60
C SER A 6 34.20 -22.92 -14.02
N PRO A 7 35.15 -21.96 -14.03
CA PRO A 7 34.97 -20.63 -13.45
C PRO A 7 34.15 -19.65 -14.31
N ASP A 8 33.63 -20.08 -15.46
CA ASP A 8 33.22 -19.18 -16.56
C ASP A 8 31.70 -19.03 -16.77
N GLN A 9 30.87 -19.37 -15.78
CA GLN A 9 29.50 -18.85 -15.78
C GLN A 9 29.47 -17.45 -15.18
N ALA A 10 29.94 -16.49 -15.97
CA ALA A 10 29.61 -15.08 -15.78
C ALA A 10 28.07 -14.98 -15.64
N PRO A 11 27.56 -14.29 -14.61
CA PRO A 11 26.12 -14.23 -14.36
C PRO A 11 25.42 -13.70 -15.60
N VAL A 12 24.59 -14.58 -16.17
CA VAL A 12 23.71 -14.35 -17.32
C VAL A 12 23.16 -12.93 -17.22
N GLY A 13 23.51 -12.13 -18.22
CA GLY A 13 23.26 -10.70 -18.28
C GLY A 13 21.88 -10.37 -17.73
N SER A 14 21.87 -9.58 -16.65
CA SER A 14 20.71 -8.85 -16.20
C SER A 14 20.28 -7.95 -17.35
N GLY A 15 19.50 -8.49 -18.28
CA GLY A 15 18.93 -7.76 -19.39
C GLY A 15 18.27 -6.53 -18.81
N THR A 16 18.92 -5.38 -19.00
CA THR A 16 18.46 -4.06 -18.61
C THR A 16 17.24 -3.79 -19.46
N ARG A 17 16.10 -4.36 -19.06
CA ARG A 17 14.80 -4.00 -19.59
C ARG A 17 14.65 -2.52 -19.27
N ASN A 18 14.92 -1.69 -20.27
CA ASN A 18 14.64 -0.27 -20.21
C ASN A 18 13.19 -0.15 -19.74
N PRO A 19 12.94 0.41 -18.54
CA PRO A 19 11.59 0.50 -18.02
C PRO A 19 10.80 1.33 -19.03
N THR A 20 9.66 0.79 -19.46
CA THR A 20 8.76 1.56 -20.32
C THR A 20 8.41 2.85 -19.58
N PRO A 21 8.60 4.05 -20.18
CA PRO A 21 8.50 5.33 -19.47
C PRO A 21 7.16 5.52 -18.76
N GLY A 22 6.08 4.93 -19.30
CA GLY A 22 4.75 4.96 -18.67
C GLY A 22 4.66 4.22 -17.32
N ARG A 23 5.45 3.17 -17.07
CA ARG A 23 5.43 2.47 -15.78
C ARG A 23 6.08 3.30 -14.66
N ALA A 24 7.20 3.97 -14.97
CA ALA A 24 7.89 4.83 -14.02
C ALA A 24 7.04 6.06 -13.63
N LEU A 25 6.29 6.61 -14.57
CA LEU A 25 5.36 7.70 -14.31
C LEU A 25 4.23 7.27 -13.36
N ILE A 26 3.60 6.12 -13.63
CA ILE A 26 2.51 5.59 -12.77
C ILE A 26 3.04 5.34 -11.36
N ASP A 27 4.18 4.69 -11.20
CA ASP A 27 4.74 4.40 -9.87
C ASP A 27 5.07 5.70 -9.09
N THR A 28 5.54 6.73 -9.78
CA THR A 28 5.80 8.06 -9.19
C THR A 28 4.52 8.78 -8.79
N LEU A 29 3.47 8.73 -9.63
CA LEU A 29 2.17 9.31 -9.30
C LEU A 29 1.54 8.62 -8.08
N LEU A 30 1.67 7.29 -8.00
CA LEU A 30 1.16 6.53 -6.86
C LEU A 30 1.86 6.93 -5.56
N LEU A 31 3.19 7.07 -5.60
CA LEU A 31 4.00 7.55 -4.49
C LEU A 31 3.57 8.97 -4.07
N ALA A 32 3.40 9.88 -5.03
CA ALA A 32 3.02 11.27 -4.77
C ALA A 32 1.65 11.35 -4.08
N ILE A 33 0.66 10.60 -4.56
CA ILE A 33 -0.68 10.55 -3.95
C ILE A 33 -0.58 10.01 -2.52
N ASN A 34 0.08 8.87 -2.31
CA ASN A 34 0.22 8.29 -0.97
C ASN A 34 0.95 9.21 0.00
N PHE A 35 1.97 9.92 -0.47
CA PHE A 35 2.69 10.91 0.32
C PHE A 35 1.79 12.10 0.71
N VAL A 36 1.01 12.63 -0.24
CA VAL A 36 0.06 13.72 0.03
C VAL A 36 -1.02 13.26 1.03
N THR A 37 -1.57 12.06 0.86
CA THR A 37 -2.55 11.49 1.81
C THR A 37 -1.95 11.36 3.20
N ALA A 38 -0.72 10.85 3.32
CA ALA A 38 -0.03 10.75 4.60
C ALA A 38 0.18 12.12 5.25
N LEU A 39 0.56 13.12 4.47
CA LEU A 39 0.75 14.50 4.94
C LEU A 39 -0.56 15.12 5.42
N LEU A 40 -1.67 14.89 4.70
CA LEU A 40 -2.99 15.37 5.09
C LEU A 40 -3.46 14.72 6.40
N ILE A 41 -3.26 13.41 6.57
CA ILE A 41 -3.58 12.71 7.82
C ILE A 41 -2.74 13.25 8.98
N LEU A 42 -1.46 13.52 8.74
CA LEU A 42 -0.56 14.07 9.76
C LEU A 42 -0.96 15.50 10.14
N ALA A 43 -1.31 16.34 9.16
CA ALA A 43 -1.80 17.69 9.40
C ALA A 43 -3.13 17.69 10.16
N ALA A 44 -4.07 16.80 9.78
CA ALA A 44 -5.34 16.63 10.49
C ALA A 44 -5.11 16.18 11.94
N SER A 45 -4.25 15.19 12.15
CA SER A 45 -3.88 14.71 13.49
C SER A 45 -3.25 15.81 14.34
N ALA A 46 -2.33 16.59 13.77
CA ALA A 46 -1.70 17.72 14.45
C ALA A 46 -2.72 18.80 14.81
N SER A 47 -3.66 19.11 13.91
CA SER A 47 -4.74 20.08 14.19
C SER A 47 -5.68 19.61 15.29
N ALA A 48 -6.00 18.32 15.33
CA ALA A 48 -6.84 17.73 16.37
C ALA A 48 -6.16 17.79 17.75
N ILE A 49 -4.85 17.54 17.82
CA ILE A 49 -4.07 17.71 19.06
C ILE A 49 -4.03 19.19 19.48
N ALA A 50 -3.76 20.09 18.52
CA ALA A 50 -3.61 21.52 18.80
C ALA A 50 -4.92 22.19 19.26
N ALA A 51 -6.07 21.69 18.82
CA ALA A 51 -7.38 22.15 19.27
C ALA A 51 -7.63 21.86 20.76
N GLY A 52 -6.98 20.83 21.34
CA GLY A 52 -6.88 20.65 22.79
C GLY A 52 -8.15 20.25 23.54
N ASP A 53 -9.28 20.08 22.84
CA ASP A 53 -10.58 19.92 23.49
C ASP A 53 -10.88 18.47 23.94
N ASP A 54 -10.13 17.46 23.44
CA ASP A 54 -10.41 16.06 23.73
C ASP A 54 -9.14 15.18 23.89
N PRO A 55 -8.90 14.51 25.04
CA PRO A 55 -7.81 13.55 25.18
C PRO A 55 -7.87 12.37 24.20
N TYR A 56 -9.06 12.01 23.68
CA TYR A 56 -9.21 10.97 22.67
C TYR A 56 -8.63 11.39 21.30
N ALA A 57 -8.57 12.70 21.01
CA ALA A 57 -7.91 13.22 19.80
C ALA A 57 -6.40 12.94 19.81
N PHE A 58 -5.76 13.04 20.98
CA PHE A 58 -4.35 12.70 21.12
C PHE A 58 -4.11 11.19 20.93
N VAL A 59 -4.93 10.35 21.58
CA VAL A 59 -4.80 8.89 21.46
C VAL A 59 -5.00 8.43 20.01
N SER A 60 -6.02 8.95 19.33
CA SER A 60 -6.27 8.63 17.92
C SER A 60 -5.12 9.09 17.02
N ALA A 61 -4.55 10.27 17.23
CA ALA A 61 -3.38 10.75 16.50
C ALA A 61 -2.14 9.85 16.74
N VAL A 62 -1.85 9.49 17.99
CA VAL A 62 -0.73 8.60 18.35
C VAL A 62 -0.89 7.21 17.74
N LEU A 63 -2.13 6.71 17.62
CA LEU A 63 -2.39 5.42 16.99
C LEU A 63 -2.37 5.48 15.46
N THR A 64 -2.70 6.62 14.85
CA THR A 64 -2.85 6.76 13.40
C THR A 64 -1.57 7.23 12.70
N VAL A 65 -0.81 8.13 13.32
CA VAL A 65 0.39 8.72 12.71
C VAL A 65 1.50 7.69 12.47
N PRO A 66 1.89 6.82 13.43
CA PRO A 66 2.94 5.84 13.21
C PRO A 66 2.67 4.86 12.06
N PRO A 67 1.49 4.21 11.92
CA PRO A 67 1.26 3.29 10.81
C PRO A 67 1.25 4.03 9.46
N VAL A 68 0.72 5.25 9.40
CA VAL A 68 0.74 6.07 8.18
C VAL A 68 2.16 6.50 7.80
N GLY A 69 2.96 6.92 8.78
CA GLY A 69 4.37 7.28 8.58
C GLY A 69 5.23 6.08 8.18
N ALA A 70 5.09 4.95 8.88
CA ALA A 70 5.79 3.71 8.54
C ALA A 70 5.45 3.22 7.13
N TYR A 71 4.17 3.34 6.73
CA TYR A 71 3.73 3.04 5.38
C TYR A 71 4.38 3.95 4.33
N ALA A 72 4.38 5.28 4.55
CA ALA A 72 5.02 6.22 3.64
C ALA A 72 6.53 5.96 3.48
N VAL A 73 7.23 5.65 4.57
CA VAL A 73 8.65 5.27 4.55
C VAL A 73 8.86 3.96 3.80
N ALA A 74 8.01 2.95 4.02
CA ALA A 74 8.10 1.68 3.31
C ALA A 74 7.91 1.84 1.80
N GLU A 75 7.00 2.74 1.38
CA GLU A 75 6.78 3.03 -0.03
C GLU A 75 7.92 3.81 -0.65
N TRP A 76 8.47 4.80 0.05
CA TRP A 76 9.68 5.49 -0.38
C TRP A 76 10.87 4.54 -0.53
N LEU A 77 11.07 3.63 0.43
CA LEU A 77 12.12 2.60 0.35
C LEU A 77 11.88 1.62 -0.80
N CYS A 78 10.63 1.25 -1.08
CA CYS A 78 10.28 0.37 -2.19
C CYS A 78 10.57 1.05 -3.54
N TRP A 79 10.25 2.34 -3.66
CA TRP A 79 10.56 3.15 -4.83
C TRP A 79 12.07 3.28 -5.03
N TYR A 80 12.82 3.61 -3.97
CA TYR A 80 14.27 3.80 -4.02
C TYR A 80 15.04 2.49 -4.31
N ARG A 81 14.68 1.37 -3.67
CA ARG A 81 15.41 0.10 -3.80
C ARG A 81 14.97 -0.79 -4.95
N GLN A 82 13.88 -0.46 -5.64
CA GLN A 82 13.28 -1.25 -6.73
C GLN A 82 13.12 -2.76 -6.47
N ARG A 83 13.02 -3.21 -5.21
CA ARG A 83 12.89 -4.65 -4.88
C ARG A 83 11.50 -5.18 -5.22
N SER A 84 11.44 -6.16 -6.11
CA SER A 84 10.18 -6.78 -6.58
C SER A 84 9.39 -7.48 -5.46
N GLY A 85 10.06 -8.14 -4.52
CA GLY A 85 9.41 -8.84 -3.41
C GLY A 85 8.62 -7.92 -2.47
N LEU A 86 9.07 -6.66 -2.30
CA LEU A 86 8.39 -5.69 -1.45
C LEU A 86 7.05 -5.23 -2.04
N LYS A 87 6.88 -5.29 -3.37
CA LYS A 87 5.67 -4.81 -4.05
C LYS A 87 4.41 -5.58 -3.62
N ARG A 88 4.55 -6.89 -3.38
CA ARG A 88 3.44 -7.73 -2.90
C ARG A 88 3.06 -7.40 -1.47
N LEU A 89 4.05 -7.27 -0.59
CA LEU A 89 3.81 -6.90 0.82
C LEU A 89 3.14 -5.52 0.90
N LEU A 90 3.64 -4.53 0.15
CA LEU A 90 3.00 -3.22 0.05
C LEU A 90 1.56 -3.32 -0.45
N GLY A 91 1.31 -4.13 -1.48
CA GLY A 91 -0.05 -4.36 -1.98
C GLY A 91 -1.01 -4.89 -0.91
N VAL A 92 -0.55 -5.82 -0.08
CA VAL A 92 -1.32 -6.34 1.07
C VAL A 92 -1.53 -5.25 2.13
N CYS A 93 -0.49 -4.48 2.46
CA CYS A 93 -0.60 -3.35 3.38
C CYS A 93 -1.61 -2.30 2.89
N ASN A 94 -1.65 -1.97 1.59
CA ASN A 94 -2.65 -1.07 1.02
C ASN A 94 -4.07 -1.59 1.22
N LEU A 95 -4.29 -2.89 0.98
CA LEU A 95 -5.61 -3.51 1.14
C LEU A 95 -6.05 -3.53 2.60
N LEU A 96 -5.13 -3.83 3.53
CA LEU A 96 -5.41 -3.77 4.97
C LEU A 96 -5.74 -2.34 5.41
N LEU A 97 -4.97 -1.36 4.94
CA LEU A 97 -5.21 0.04 5.26
C LEU A 97 -6.55 0.53 4.67
N ALA A 98 -6.90 0.11 3.45
CA ALA A 98 -8.20 0.38 2.85
C ALA A 98 -9.34 -0.24 3.69
N ALA A 99 -9.19 -1.49 4.14
CA ALA A 99 -10.18 -2.13 5.00
C ALA A 99 -10.35 -1.40 6.35
N LEU A 100 -9.26 -1.00 6.99
CA LEU A 100 -9.28 -0.23 8.24
C LEU A 100 -9.92 1.16 8.05
N MET A 101 -9.57 1.87 6.98
CA MET A 101 -10.18 3.15 6.63
C MET A 101 -11.69 3.00 6.35
N LEU A 102 -12.10 1.91 5.69
CA LEU A 102 -13.50 1.63 5.43
C LEU A 102 -14.26 1.41 6.73
N PHE A 103 -13.67 0.62 7.63
CA PHE A 103 -14.23 0.36 8.95
C PHE A 103 -14.36 1.66 9.76
N GLY A 104 -13.32 2.48 9.80
CA GLY A 104 -13.35 3.78 10.48
C GLY A 104 -14.41 4.71 9.92
N LEU A 105 -14.56 4.78 8.59
CA LEU A 105 -15.61 5.56 7.93
C LEU A 105 -17.00 5.07 8.32
N VAL A 106 -17.26 3.76 8.27
CA VAL A 106 -18.56 3.17 8.63
C VAL A 106 -18.87 3.38 10.11
N SER A 107 -17.89 3.20 10.99
CA SER A 107 -18.05 3.44 12.44
C SER A 107 -18.37 4.90 12.73
N GLY A 108 -17.63 5.83 12.14
CA GLY A 108 -17.86 7.27 12.32
C GLY A 108 -19.22 7.72 11.78
N LEU A 109 -19.64 7.19 10.63
CA LEU A 109 -21.00 7.43 10.12
C LEU A 109 -22.08 6.87 11.05
N GLY A 110 -21.83 5.73 11.69
CA GLY A 110 -22.72 5.15 12.70
C GLY A 110 -22.89 6.05 13.91
N GLU A 111 -21.81 6.60 14.45
CA GLU A 111 -21.84 7.55 15.56
C GLU A 111 -22.60 8.83 15.19
N VAL A 112 -22.30 9.38 14.01
CA VAL A 112 -23.01 10.55 13.47
C VAL A 112 -24.51 10.27 13.33
N TYR A 113 -24.92 9.09 12.88
CA TYR A 113 -26.34 8.77 12.68
C TYR A 113 -27.13 8.63 14.00
N VAL A 114 -26.46 8.25 15.09
CA VAL A 114 -27.08 8.07 16.42
C VAL A 114 -26.99 9.33 17.27
N SER A 115 -26.12 10.28 16.92
CA SER A 115 -25.94 11.52 17.66
C SER A 115 -27.20 12.40 17.61
N PRO A 116 -27.69 12.90 18.76
CA PRO A 116 -28.81 13.85 18.80
C PRO A 116 -28.43 15.27 18.36
N GLU A 117 -27.14 15.55 18.17
CA GLU A 117 -26.65 16.89 17.84
C GLU A 117 -26.88 17.26 16.36
N PRO A 118 -27.12 18.55 16.05
CA PRO A 118 -27.30 19.00 14.67
C PRO A 118 -25.99 18.84 13.89
N ILE A 119 -25.98 17.89 12.95
CA ILE A 119 -24.82 17.56 12.13
C ILE A 119 -24.74 18.46 10.90
N ASP A 120 -23.56 19.02 10.64
CA ASP A 120 -23.26 19.66 9.36
C ASP A 120 -23.14 18.60 8.25
N ARG A 121 -24.20 18.51 7.45
CA ARG A 121 -24.27 17.58 6.30
C ARG A 121 -23.18 17.84 5.26
N GLY A 122 -22.72 19.09 5.13
CA GLY A 122 -21.65 19.45 4.22
C GLY A 122 -20.33 18.81 4.62
N LEU A 123 -19.99 18.90 5.91
CA LEU A 123 -18.80 18.26 6.47
C LEU A 123 -18.85 16.73 6.31
N VAL A 124 -19.98 16.10 6.61
CA VAL A 124 -20.14 14.65 6.46
C VAL A 124 -19.97 14.22 5.00
N ALA A 125 -20.63 14.92 4.06
CA ALA A 125 -20.50 14.61 2.64
C ALA A 125 -19.05 14.75 2.15
N PHE A 126 -18.35 15.80 2.60
CA PHE A 126 -16.94 16.01 2.31
C PHE A 126 -16.06 14.87 2.84
N LEU A 127 -16.26 14.46 4.11
CA LEU A 127 -15.52 13.36 4.72
C LEU A 127 -15.76 12.04 3.98
N VAL A 128 -17.01 11.70 3.67
CA VAL A 128 -17.35 10.49 2.90
C VAL A 128 -16.67 10.51 1.53
N LEU A 129 -16.66 11.65 0.85
CA LEU A 129 -16.03 11.78 -0.46
C LEU A 129 -14.51 11.59 -0.39
N VAL A 130 -13.84 12.23 0.57
CA VAL A 130 -12.38 12.13 0.74
C VAL A 130 -11.97 10.72 1.17
N PHE A 131 -12.60 10.17 2.20
CA PHE A 131 -12.30 8.82 2.69
C PHE A 131 -12.69 7.75 1.67
N GLY A 132 -13.84 7.88 1.03
CA GLY A 132 -14.31 6.97 -0.02
C GLY A 132 -13.38 6.95 -1.23
N ALA A 133 -12.99 8.13 -1.74
CA ALA A 133 -12.03 8.23 -2.84
C ALA A 133 -10.67 7.61 -2.47
N THR A 134 -10.17 7.90 -1.27
CA THR A 134 -8.92 7.31 -0.75
C THR A 134 -9.03 5.79 -0.65
N ASN A 135 -10.16 5.27 -0.20
CA ASN A 135 -10.41 3.84 -0.07
C ASN A 135 -10.40 3.12 -1.43
N VAL A 136 -11.15 3.63 -2.39
CA VAL A 136 -11.21 3.10 -3.77
C VAL A 136 -9.81 3.11 -4.39
N TYR A 137 -9.07 4.20 -4.19
CA TYR A 137 -7.71 4.32 -4.68
C TYR A 137 -6.76 3.29 -4.05
N LEU A 138 -6.73 3.17 -2.71
CA LEU A 138 -5.89 2.20 -2.01
C LEU A 138 -6.26 0.76 -2.37
N GLY A 139 -7.56 0.47 -2.48
CA GLY A 139 -8.10 -0.82 -2.89
C GLY A 139 -7.67 -1.20 -4.29
N ALA A 140 -7.85 -0.30 -5.26
CA ALA A 140 -7.45 -0.53 -6.66
C ALA A 140 -5.93 -0.73 -6.79
N CYS A 141 -5.13 0.09 -6.08
CA CYS A 141 -3.67 -0.01 -6.09
C CYS A 141 -3.16 -1.30 -5.44
N GLY A 142 -3.70 -1.64 -4.27
CA GLY A 142 -3.37 -2.86 -3.55
C GLY A 142 -3.71 -4.11 -4.35
N TRP A 143 -4.92 -4.16 -4.92
CA TRP A 143 -5.38 -5.25 -5.77
C TRP A 143 -4.49 -5.46 -6.99
N ARG A 144 -4.14 -4.37 -7.69
CA ARG A 144 -3.26 -4.43 -8.87
C ARG A 144 -1.86 -4.95 -8.49
N ARG A 145 -1.29 -4.47 -7.38
CA ARG A 145 0.04 -4.92 -6.90
C ARG A 145 0.04 -6.39 -6.51
N VAL A 146 -1.02 -6.89 -5.89
CA VAL A 146 -1.14 -8.32 -5.52
C VAL A 146 -1.28 -9.19 -6.76
N ARG A 147 -2.17 -8.83 -7.71
CA ARG A 147 -2.40 -9.63 -8.93
C ARG A 147 -1.18 -9.80 -9.81
N VAL A 148 -0.38 -8.75 -9.98
CA VAL A 148 0.85 -8.79 -10.80
C VAL A 148 1.94 -9.66 -10.14
N SER A 149 1.83 -9.93 -8.83
CA SER A 149 2.87 -10.64 -8.07
C SER A 149 2.61 -12.15 -7.93
N THR A 150 1.53 -12.70 -8.47
CA THR A 150 1.25 -14.15 -8.40
C THR A 150 2.09 -14.86 -9.47
N PRO A 151 3.13 -15.63 -9.11
CA PRO A 151 3.84 -16.44 -10.08
C PRO A 151 2.89 -17.52 -10.55
N HIS A 152 2.71 -17.66 -11.87
CA HIS A 152 2.02 -18.81 -12.41
C HIS A 152 2.94 -20.00 -12.18
N SER A 153 2.68 -20.77 -11.12
CA SER A 153 3.31 -22.07 -10.84
C SER A 153 2.92 -23.03 -11.96
N THR A 154 3.50 -22.81 -13.13
CA THR A 154 3.21 -23.57 -14.33
C THR A 154 4.08 -24.81 -14.24
N ASN A 155 3.45 -25.91 -13.82
CA ASN A 155 3.81 -27.29 -14.16
C ASN A 155 5.31 -27.57 -14.35
N LEU A 156 6.01 -27.90 -13.27
CA LEU A 156 7.24 -28.71 -13.31
C LEU A 156 6.94 -30.21 -13.08
N GLY A 157 5.68 -30.64 -13.27
CA GLY A 157 5.22 -31.98 -12.92
C GLY A 157 5.01 -32.96 -14.08
N SER A 158 5.50 -32.70 -15.29
CA SER A 158 5.25 -33.60 -16.45
C SER A 158 6.50 -34.18 -17.10
N ALA A 159 7.62 -34.28 -16.39
CA ALA A 159 8.87 -34.83 -16.94
C ALA A 159 9.48 -35.94 -16.06
N SER A 160 8.66 -36.79 -15.44
CA SER A 160 9.14 -37.92 -14.61
C SER A 160 8.44 -39.25 -14.94
N ASP A 161 8.02 -39.47 -16.20
CA ASP A 161 7.40 -40.74 -16.62
C ASP A 161 7.98 -41.32 -17.93
N ALA A 162 9.17 -40.90 -18.37
CA ALA A 162 9.75 -41.43 -19.61
C ALA A 162 11.29 -41.51 -19.55
N ASP A 163 11.81 -42.42 -18.73
CA ASP A 163 12.96 -43.28 -19.07
C ASP A 163 13.48 -43.97 -17.80
N GLU A 164 13.08 -45.22 -17.60
CA GLU A 164 13.97 -46.27 -17.06
C GLU A 164 13.32 -47.63 -17.35
N THR A 165 13.55 -48.09 -18.59
CA THR A 165 13.52 -49.51 -18.98
C THR A 165 14.93 -49.96 -19.31
#